data_AF-A0A382JZ29-F1
#
_entry.id   AF-A0A382JZ29-F1
#
_cell.length_a   1.000
_cell.length_b   1.000
_cell.length_c   1.000
_cell.angle_alpha   90.00
_cell.angle_beta   90.00
_cell.angle_gamma   90.00
#
_symmetry.space_group_name_H-M   'P 1'
#
loop_
_entity.id
_entity.type
_entity.pdbx_description
1 polymer ?
#
loop_
_entity_poly.entity_id
_entity_poly.type
_entity_poly.pdbx_seq_one_letter_code
_entity_poly.pdbx_strand_id
1 'polypeptide(L)'
;MEFLPAVRNRFASPLMLLLRVHLAQATRRFKEASQRSGFLSVLIVGFLLFYPLLAAGMFYGGLRYVSKFPGLGDLLIERLIFLLFAFLFMLLLFSNIVVGYTNMFKNEESRFLNTLPIPAQSIFRWKLIETAVVASWAFIVLVAPLLLAFGIHQHADWHFYVFTPPLVAVFIMLPAIFGCWIAVAMARFLDRSLFQATAVLLLLAMCYAVKVYLQP
;
A
#
# COMPACT_ATOMS: atom_id res chain seq x y z
N MET A 1 53.84 -12.75 -9.76
CA MET A 1 52.97 -11.61 -9.43
C MET A 1 52.16 -11.31 -10.68
N GLU A 2 50.99 -11.89 -10.81
CA GLU A 2 50.10 -11.69 -11.95
C GLU A 2 48.76 -11.18 -11.41
N PHE A 3 48.51 -9.90 -11.65
CA PHE A 3 47.28 -9.23 -11.25
C PHE A 3 46.14 -9.76 -12.12
N LEU A 4 45.26 -10.60 -11.55
CA LEU A 4 44.01 -10.98 -12.18
C LEU A 4 43.16 -9.71 -12.39
N PRO A 5 42.75 -9.39 -13.64
CA PRO A 5 41.85 -8.28 -13.86
C PRO A 5 40.50 -8.61 -13.20
N ALA A 6 40.06 -7.72 -12.31
CA ALA A 6 38.75 -7.79 -11.69
C ALA A 6 37.67 -7.85 -12.77
N VAL A 7 37.15 -9.05 -13.02
CA VAL A 7 35.97 -9.28 -13.87
C VAL A 7 34.81 -8.62 -13.14
N ARG A 8 34.56 -7.35 -13.48
CA ARG A 8 33.40 -6.57 -13.06
C ARG A 8 32.18 -7.15 -13.75
N ASN A 9 31.69 -8.29 -13.25
CA ASN A 9 30.41 -8.85 -13.65
C ASN A 9 29.33 -7.83 -13.30
N ARG A 10 28.84 -7.14 -14.34
CA ARG A 10 27.61 -6.37 -14.33
C ARG A 10 26.45 -7.36 -14.14
N PHE A 11 26.23 -7.80 -12.91
CA PHE A 11 25.01 -8.51 -12.57
C PHE A 11 23.85 -7.55 -12.77
N ALA A 12 23.17 -7.66 -13.91
CA ALA A 12 21.83 -7.12 -14.09
C ALA A 12 21.03 -7.55 -12.87
N SER A 13 20.47 -6.58 -12.16
CA SER A 13 20.03 -6.75 -10.79
C SER A 13 19.10 -7.96 -10.66
N PRO A 14 19.37 -8.92 -9.75
CA PRO A 14 18.52 -10.09 -9.51
C PRO A 14 17.05 -9.73 -9.28
N LEU A 15 16.82 -8.52 -8.75
CA LEU A 15 15.52 -7.85 -8.62
C LEU A 15 14.80 -7.67 -9.95
N MET A 16 15.49 -7.25 -11.00
CA MET A 16 14.90 -7.02 -12.32
C MET A 16 14.55 -8.34 -13.01
N LEU A 17 15.30 -9.41 -12.74
CA LEU A 17 15.00 -10.77 -13.18
C LEU A 17 13.77 -11.34 -12.48
N LEU A 18 13.67 -11.22 -11.15
CA LEU A 18 12.48 -11.64 -10.39
C LEU A 18 11.24 -10.82 -10.77
N LEU A 19 11.39 -9.50 -10.95
CA LEU A 19 10.32 -8.60 -11.39
C LEU A 19 9.86 -8.92 -12.81
N ARG A 20 10.79 -9.21 -13.72
CA ARG A 20 10.45 -9.69 -15.07
C ARG A 20 9.76 -11.05 -15.04
N VAL A 21 10.17 -11.96 -14.17
CA VAL A 21 9.53 -13.29 -14.07
C VAL A 21 8.13 -13.18 -13.48
N HIS A 22 7.92 -12.40 -12.42
CA HIS A 22 6.58 -12.18 -11.86
C HIS A 22 5.66 -11.39 -12.82
N LEU A 23 6.17 -10.38 -13.53
CA LEU A 23 5.41 -9.68 -14.58
C LEU A 23 5.12 -10.60 -15.78
N ALA A 24 6.09 -11.42 -16.21
CA ALA A 24 5.91 -12.39 -17.28
C ALA A 24 4.94 -13.52 -16.87
N GLN A 25 4.93 -13.93 -15.60
CA GLN A 25 3.99 -14.90 -15.06
C GLN A 25 2.60 -14.28 -14.85
N ALA A 26 2.49 -13.03 -14.42
CA ALA A 26 1.23 -12.31 -14.33
C ALA A 26 0.59 -12.13 -15.71
N THR A 27 1.38 -11.73 -16.71
CA THR A 27 0.92 -11.60 -18.10
C THR A 27 0.59 -12.94 -18.75
N ARG A 28 1.38 -14.00 -18.48
CA ARG A 28 1.06 -15.35 -18.96
C ARG A 28 -0.18 -15.93 -18.28
N ARG A 29 -0.36 -15.74 -16.97
CA ARG A 29 -1.58 -16.15 -16.26
C ARG A 29 -2.82 -15.38 -16.73
N PHE A 30 -2.67 -14.09 -17.06
CA PHE A 30 -3.74 -13.33 -17.72
C PHE A 30 -4.07 -13.90 -19.11
N LYS A 31 -3.04 -14.28 -19.88
CA LYS A 31 -3.19 -14.84 -21.23
C LYS A 31 -3.74 -16.28 -21.23
N GLU A 32 -3.36 -17.11 -20.25
CA GLU A 32 -3.90 -18.45 -20.03
C GLU A 32 -5.31 -18.43 -19.44
N ALA A 33 -5.63 -17.52 -18.51
CA ALA A 33 -6.98 -17.30 -18.01
C ALA A 33 -7.93 -16.85 -19.13
N SER A 34 -7.44 -16.05 -20.08
CA SER A 34 -8.16 -15.64 -21.28
C SER A 34 -8.42 -16.80 -22.25
N GLN A 35 -7.52 -17.78 -22.33
CA GLN A 35 -7.65 -18.94 -23.24
C GLN A 35 -8.56 -20.06 -22.72
N ARG A 36 -8.75 -20.21 -21.40
CA ARG A 36 -9.60 -21.29 -20.84
C ARG A 36 -11.09 -20.95 -20.72
N SER A 37 -11.46 -19.68 -20.64
CA SER A 37 -12.87 -19.26 -20.60
C SER A 37 -13.01 -17.79 -20.97
N GLY A 38 -13.29 -17.50 -22.24
CA GLY A 38 -13.54 -16.13 -22.71
C GLY A 38 -14.64 -15.42 -21.89
N PHE A 39 -15.61 -16.18 -21.37
CA PHE A 39 -16.68 -15.66 -20.50
C PHE A 39 -16.13 -15.13 -19.17
N LEU A 40 -15.23 -15.86 -18.51
CA LEU A 40 -14.66 -15.45 -17.23
C LEU A 40 -13.76 -14.22 -17.39
N SER A 41 -13.01 -14.14 -18.49
CA SER A 41 -12.20 -12.95 -18.81
C SER A 41 -13.06 -11.72 -19.11
N VAL A 42 -14.16 -11.88 -19.87
CA VAL A 42 -15.10 -10.79 -20.13
C VAL A 42 -15.79 -10.34 -18.83
N LEU A 43 -16.16 -11.28 -17.96
CA LEU A 43 -16.77 -10.97 -16.67
C LEU A 43 -15.80 -10.20 -15.75
N ILE A 44 -14.52 -10.60 -15.70
CA ILE A 44 -13.50 -9.90 -14.92
C ILE A 44 -13.28 -8.48 -15.46
N VAL A 45 -13.10 -8.32 -16.77
CA VAL A 45 -12.89 -6.99 -17.38
C VAL A 45 -14.14 -6.13 -17.21
N GLY A 46 -15.32 -6.69 -17.41
CA GLY A 46 -16.60 -6.04 -17.18
C GLY A 46 -16.73 -5.58 -15.73
N PHE A 47 -16.44 -6.43 -14.76
CA PHE A 47 -16.43 -6.06 -13.35
C PHE A 47 -15.40 -4.98 -13.04
N LEU A 48 -14.19 -5.08 -13.58
CA LEU A 48 -13.10 -4.12 -13.35
C LEU A 48 -13.41 -2.73 -13.91
N LEU A 49 -14.19 -2.64 -15.00
CA LEU A 49 -14.63 -1.37 -15.59
C LEU A 49 -15.92 -0.85 -14.96
N PHE A 50 -16.87 -1.74 -14.65
CA PHE A 50 -18.18 -1.37 -14.12
C PHE A 50 -18.13 -0.98 -12.64
N TYR A 51 -17.31 -1.67 -11.85
CA TYR A 51 -17.17 -1.42 -10.42
C TYR A 51 -16.75 0.03 -10.11
N PRO A 52 -15.69 0.60 -10.72
CA PRO A 52 -15.28 1.98 -10.45
C PRO A 52 -16.36 3.00 -10.80
N LEU A 53 -17.12 2.78 -11.88
CA LEU A 53 -18.22 3.68 -12.26
C LEU A 53 -19.35 3.65 -11.23
N LEU A 54 -19.76 2.46 -10.79
CA LEU A 54 -20.78 2.29 -9.76
C LEU A 54 -20.34 2.88 -8.43
N ALA A 55 -19.11 2.56 -8.00
CA ALA A 55 -18.55 3.08 -6.78
C ALA A 55 -18.46 4.61 -6.82
N ALA A 56 -17.99 5.19 -7.92
CA ALA A 56 -17.94 6.65 -8.09
C ALA A 56 -19.34 7.28 -8.04
N GLY A 57 -20.35 6.64 -8.65
CA GLY A 57 -21.74 7.08 -8.54
C GLY A 57 -22.28 7.06 -7.11
N MET A 58 -21.97 6.02 -6.33
CA MET A 58 -22.35 5.92 -4.92
C MET A 58 -21.64 6.98 -4.06
N PHE A 59 -20.33 7.17 -4.25
CA PHE A 59 -19.58 8.21 -3.55
C PHE A 59 -20.07 9.62 -3.90
N TYR A 60 -20.34 9.89 -5.17
CA TYR A 60 -20.89 11.17 -5.61
C TYR A 60 -22.25 11.44 -4.97
N GLY A 61 -23.13 10.44 -4.90
CA GLY A 61 -24.41 10.52 -4.20
C GLY A 61 -24.25 10.83 -2.71
N GLY A 62 -23.29 10.19 -2.04
CA GLY A 62 -22.95 10.45 -0.64
C GLY A 62 -22.41 11.86 -0.42
N LEU A 63 -21.46 12.31 -1.23
CA LEU A 63 -20.91 13.67 -1.17
C LEU A 63 -22.00 14.72 -1.40
N ARG A 64 -22.85 14.53 -2.40
CA ARG A 64 -23.99 15.42 -2.68
C ARG A 64 -25.03 15.43 -1.55
N TYR A 65 -25.17 14.34 -0.81
CA TYR A 65 -26.04 14.32 0.36
C TYR A 65 -25.46 15.17 1.50
N VAL A 66 -24.16 15.07 1.74
CA VAL A 66 -23.45 15.88 2.75
C VAL A 66 -23.40 17.36 2.36
N SER A 67 -23.28 17.68 1.07
CA SER A 67 -23.24 19.07 0.59
C SER A 67 -24.58 19.82 0.73
N LYS A 68 -25.70 19.12 0.97
CA LYS A 68 -27.02 19.75 1.18
C LYS A 68 -27.13 20.52 2.50
N PHE A 69 -26.23 20.30 3.44
CA PHE A 69 -26.22 21.00 4.71
C PHE A 69 -25.65 22.42 4.53
N PRO A 70 -26.48 23.48 4.62
CA PRO A 70 -26.05 24.84 4.32
C PRO A 70 -24.92 25.28 5.26
N GLY A 71 -23.81 25.78 4.71
CA GLY A 71 -22.67 26.33 5.45
C GLY A 71 -21.75 25.31 6.14
N LEU A 72 -22.14 24.03 6.22
CA LEU A 72 -21.34 22.97 6.85
C LEU A 72 -20.92 21.86 5.88
N GLY A 73 -21.60 21.72 4.73
CA GLY A 73 -21.39 20.64 3.78
C GLY A 73 -19.94 20.50 3.32
N ASP A 74 -19.36 21.60 2.81
CA ASP A 74 -18.00 21.57 2.26
C ASP A 74 -16.94 21.26 3.34
N LEU A 75 -17.07 21.90 4.51
CA LEU A 75 -16.19 21.64 5.65
C LEU A 75 -16.27 20.18 6.14
N LEU A 76 -17.48 19.59 6.13
CA LEU A 76 -17.68 18.19 6.47
C LEU A 76 -17.04 17.28 5.44
N ILE A 77 -17.22 17.56 4.15
CA ILE A 77 -16.64 16.77 3.06
C ILE A 77 -15.11 16.75 3.17
N GLU A 78 -14.48 17.92 3.37
CA GLU A 78 -13.03 18.02 3.56
C GLU A 78 -12.55 17.18 4.75
N ARG A 79 -13.23 17.30 5.90
CA ARG A 79 -12.89 16.53 7.12
C ARG A 79 -13.11 15.04 6.95
N LEU A 80 -14.20 14.62 6.30
CA LEU A 80 -14.50 13.21 6.03
C LEU A 80 -13.47 12.59 5.11
N ILE A 81 -13.07 13.30 4.06
CA ILE A 81 -12.02 12.85 3.14
C ILE A 81 -10.69 12.77 3.89
N PHE A 82 -10.33 13.79 4.67
CA PHE A 82 -9.13 13.77 5.49
C PHE A 82 -9.09 12.57 6.45
N LEU A 83 -10.19 12.34 7.19
CA LEU A 83 -10.30 11.21 8.11
C LEU A 83 -10.27 9.86 7.39
N LEU A 84 -10.90 9.77 6.22
CA LEU A 84 -10.86 8.58 5.38
C LEU A 84 -9.43 8.28 4.94
N PHE A 85 -8.71 9.26 4.42
CA PHE A 85 -7.30 9.10 4.07
C PHE A 85 -6.46 8.75 5.29
N ALA A 86 -6.66 9.40 6.44
CA ALA A 86 -5.94 9.08 7.68
C ALA A 86 -6.21 7.62 8.13
N PHE A 87 -7.45 7.17 8.06
CA PHE A 87 -7.84 5.80 8.40
C PHE A 87 -7.24 4.80 7.41
N LEU A 88 -7.31 5.09 6.12
CA LEU A 88 -6.70 4.26 5.07
C LEU A 88 -5.18 4.20 5.21
N PHE A 89 -4.53 5.31 5.56
CA PHE A 89 -3.10 5.35 5.85
C PHE A 89 -2.77 4.42 7.02
N MET A 90 -3.50 4.51 8.12
CA MET A 90 -3.29 3.69 9.30
C MET A 90 -3.52 2.20 9.00
N LEU A 91 -4.56 1.89 8.21
CA LEU A 91 -4.87 0.53 7.79
C LEU A 91 -3.80 -0.04 6.85
N LEU A 92 -3.32 0.76 5.89
CA LEU A 92 -2.19 0.40 5.03
C LEU A 92 -0.93 0.17 5.84
N LEU A 93 -0.61 1.05 6.80
CA LEU A 93 0.56 0.92 7.66
C LEU A 93 0.47 -0.37 8.47
N PHE A 94 -0.66 -0.63 9.11
CA PHE A 94 -0.88 -1.85 9.89
C PHE A 94 -0.80 -3.11 9.02
N SER A 95 -1.43 -3.09 7.84
CA SER A 95 -1.37 -4.20 6.88
C SER A 95 0.08 -4.49 6.46
N ASN A 96 0.85 -3.46 6.14
CA ASN A 96 2.26 -3.61 5.79
C ASN A 96 3.11 -4.15 6.95
N ILE A 97 2.83 -3.75 8.20
CA ILE A 97 3.52 -4.30 9.39
C ILE A 97 3.20 -5.80 9.55
N VAL A 98 1.91 -6.17 9.55
CA VAL A 98 1.47 -7.56 9.81
C VAL A 98 1.96 -8.50 8.71
N VAL A 99 1.75 -8.12 7.44
CA VAL A 99 2.18 -8.94 6.30
C VAL A 99 3.70 -8.96 6.23
N GLY A 100 4.37 -7.82 6.42
CA GLY A 100 5.83 -7.73 6.42
C GLY A 100 6.47 -8.57 7.52
N TYR A 101 5.92 -8.55 8.74
CA TYR A 101 6.39 -9.38 9.84
C TYR A 101 6.22 -10.88 9.55
N THR A 102 5.04 -11.27 9.05
CA THR A 102 4.75 -12.68 8.72
C THR A 102 5.67 -13.18 7.60
N ASN A 103 5.85 -12.37 6.56
CA ASN A 103 6.71 -12.68 5.43
C ASN A 103 8.19 -12.76 5.82
N MET A 104 8.70 -11.83 6.63
CA MET A 104 10.13 -11.81 6.97
C MET A 104 10.51 -12.86 8.00
N PHE A 105 9.69 -13.09 9.04
CA PHE A 105 10.11 -13.84 10.22
C PHE A 105 9.49 -15.23 10.36
N LYS A 106 8.35 -15.49 9.70
CA LYS A 106 7.59 -16.73 9.90
C LYS A 106 7.68 -17.73 8.75
N ASN A 107 8.18 -17.33 7.58
CA ASN A 107 8.24 -18.20 6.41
C ASN A 107 9.56 -19.00 6.37
N GLU A 108 9.46 -20.32 6.20
CA GLU A 108 10.61 -21.25 6.09
C GLU A 108 11.54 -20.89 4.91
N GLU A 109 11.02 -20.18 3.91
CA GLU A 109 11.78 -19.65 2.78
C GLU A 109 12.82 -18.59 3.17
N SER A 110 12.63 -17.83 4.26
CA SER A 110 13.65 -16.87 4.76
C SER A 110 14.88 -17.59 5.32
N ARG A 111 14.74 -18.83 5.80
CA ARG A 111 15.87 -19.66 6.22
C ARG A 111 16.62 -20.22 5.01
N PHE A 112 15.89 -20.63 3.97
CA PHE A 112 16.47 -21.11 2.72
C PHE A 112 17.13 -20.00 1.89
N LEU A 113 16.59 -18.78 1.87
CA LEU A 113 17.19 -17.65 1.17
C LEU A 113 18.44 -17.08 1.86
N ASN A 114 18.63 -17.33 3.16
CA ASN A 114 19.87 -17.01 3.88
C ASN A 114 21.00 -18.01 3.65
N THR A 115 20.71 -19.19 3.09
CA THR A 115 21.75 -20.15 2.68
C THR A 115 22.21 -19.94 1.24
N LEU A 116 21.52 -19.10 0.46
CA LEU A 116 21.96 -18.66 -0.87
C LEU A 116 22.84 -17.40 -0.77
N PRO A 117 23.91 -17.27 -1.59
CA PRO A 117 24.81 -16.11 -1.61
C PRO A 117 24.16 -14.91 -2.32
N ILE A 118 22.94 -14.55 -1.91
CA ILE A 118 22.18 -13.41 -2.44
C ILE A 118 22.22 -12.32 -1.34
N PRO A 119 22.55 -11.06 -1.69
CA PRO A 119 22.60 -9.99 -0.70
C PRO A 119 21.22 -9.79 -0.06
N ALA A 120 21.14 -9.90 1.27
CA ALA A 120 19.91 -9.80 2.07
C ALA A 120 19.07 -8.54 1.76
N GLN A 121 19.73 -7.45 1.36
CA GLN A 121 19.08 -6.19 0.95
C GLN A 121 18.18 -6.35 -0.28
N SER A 122 18.52 -7.23 -1.22
CA SER A 122 17.70 -7.46 -2.43
C SER A 122 16.46 -8.31 -2.11
N ILE A 123 16.61 -9.33 -1.28
CA ILE A 123 15.48 -10.16 -0.82
C ILE A 123 14.48 -9.32 -0.02
N PHE A 124 14.98 -8.45 0.85
CA PHE A 124 14.17 -7.52 1.62
C PHE A 124 13.39 -6.53 0.74
N ARG A 125 14.06 -5.88 -0.21
CA ARG A 125 13.42 -4.93 -1.15
C ARG A 125 12.33 -5.60 -1.99
N TRP A 126 12.58 -6.83 -2.45
CA TRP A 126 11.60 -7.60 -3.22
C TRP A 126 10.36 -7.92 -2.41
N LYS A 127 10.54 -8.47 -1.19
CA LYS A 127 9.45 -8.86 -0.30
C LYS A 127 8.63 -7.67 0.20
N LEU A 128 9.27 -6.49 0.33
CA LEU A 128 8.63 -5.22 0.63
C LEU A 128 7.73 -4.78 -0.53
N ILE A 129 8.21 -4.83 -1.77
CA ILE A 129 7.40 -4.47 -2.95
C ILE A 129 6.21 -5.42 -3.07
N GLU A 130 6.43 -6.73 -2.93
CA GLU A 130 5.36 -7.73 -3.00
C GLU A 130 4.28 -7.48 -1.93
N THR A 131 4.70 -7.25 -0.69
CA THR A 131 3.79 -6.92 0.41
C THR A 131 3.04 -5.61 0.17
N ALA A 132 3.73 -4.57 -0.31
CA ALA A 132 3.13 -3.27 -0.61
C ALA A 132 2.10 -3.36 -1.74
N VAL A 133 2.37 -4.14 -2.80
CA VAL A 133 1.43 -4.35 -3.90
C VAL A 133 0.20 -5.13 -3.42
N VAL A 134 0.39 -6.18 -2.62
CA VAL A 134 -0.71 -6.99 -2.06
C VAL A 134 -1.52 -6.22 -1.00
N ALA A 135 -0.93 -5.26 -0.31
CA ALA A 135 -1.67 -4.40 0.61
C ALA A 135 -2.41 -3.26 -0.11
N SER A 136 -1.85 -2.74 -1.21
CA SER A 136 -2.35 -1.53 -1.87
C SER A 136 -3.38 -1.74 -2.97
N TRP A 137 -3.53 -2.95 -3.54
CA TRP A 137 -4.49 -3.16 -4.63
C TRP A 137 -5.93 -2.83 -4.20
N ALA A 138 -6.37 -3.28 -3.02
CA ALA A 138 -7.71 -2.98 -2.50
C ALA A 138 -7.89 -1.49 -2.19
N PHE A 139 -6.83 -0.82 -1.75
CA PHE A 139 -6.82 0.63 -1.53
C PHE A 139 -7.02 1.39 -2.85
N ILE A 140 -6.31 1.01 -3.92
CA ILE A 140 -6.47 1.66 -5.25
C ILE A 140 -7.91 1.50 -5.75
N VAL A 141 -8.47 0.29 -5.59
CA VAL A 141 -9.86 -0.02 -5.97
C VAL A 141 -10.86 0.88 -5.23
N LEU A 142 -10.59 1.25 -3.97
CA LEU A 142 -11.46 2.11 -3.17
C LEU A 142 -11.21 3.62 -3.43
N VAL A 143 -9.95 4.05 -3.50
CA VAL A 143 -9.58 5.48 -3.57
C VAL A 143 -9.76 6.06 -4.96
N ALA A 144 -9.53 5.28 -6.02
CA ALA A 144 -9.73 5.74 -7.39
C ALA A 144 -11.16 6.27 -7.66
N PRO A 145 -12.25 5.51 -7.38
CA PRO A 145 -13.60 6.01 -7.59
C PRO A 145 -13.98 7.15 -6.64
N LEU A 146 -13.47 7.15 -5.41
CA LEU A 146 -13.68 8.24 -4.45
C LEU A 146 -13.10 9.56 -4.97
N LEU A 147 -11.84 9.57 -5.40
CA LEU A 147 -11.18 10.78 -5.90
C LEU A 147 -11.81 11.27 -7.21
N LEU A 148 -12.26 10.34 -8.06
CA LEU A 148 -13.00 10.68 -9.26
C LEU A 148 -14.33 11.36 -8.93
N ALA A 149 -15.09 10.81 -7.98
CA ALA A 149 -16.34 11.40 -7.50
C ALA A 149 -16.12 12.78 -6.85
N PHE A 150 -15.06 12.92 -6.06
CA PHE A 150 -14.68 14.20 -5.44
C PHE A 150 -14.29 15.25 -6.48
N GLY A 151 -13.47 14.88 -7.48
CA GLY A 151 -13.08 15.78 -8.56
C GLY A 151 -14.28 16.28 -9.37
N ILE A 152 -15.25 15.39 -9.65
CA ILE A 152 -16.50 15.78 -10.32
C ILE A 152 -17.36 16.68 -9.42
N HIS A 153 -17.43 16.39 -8.12
CA HIS A 153 -18.23 17.18 -7.17
C HIS A 153 -17.70 18.62 -7.01
N GLN A 154 -16.37 18.78 -6.93
CA GLN A 154 -15.71 20.07 -6.78
C GLN A 154 -15.50 20.81 -8.12
N HIS A 155 -15.97 20.26 -9.25
CA HIS A 155 -15.70 20.78 -10.59
C HIS A 155 -14.19 21.01 -10.86
N ALA A 156 -13.36 20.03 -10.47
CA ALA A 156 -11.91 20.13 -10.55
C ALA A 156 -11.39 20.16 -12.00
N ASP A 157 -10.35 20.95 -12.23
CA ASP A 157 -9.64 21.04 -13.52
C ASP A 157 -9.01 19.70 -13.93
N TRP A 158 -8.78 19.53 -15.23
CA TRP A 158 -8.15 18.33 -15.81
C TRP A 158 -6.79 17.97 -15.18
N HIS A 159 -6.04 18.97 -14.70
CA HIS A 159 -4.77 18.79 -14.00
C HIS A 159 -4.92 17.87 -12.77
N PHE A 160 -6.03 17.96 -12.03
CA PHE A 160 -6.29 17.13 -10.85
C PHE A 160 -6.21 15.64 -11.17
N TYR A 161 -6.81 15.22 -12.29
CA TYR A 161 -6.84 13.83 -12.71
C TYR A 161 -5.45 13.31 -13.13
N VAL A 162 -4.57 14.19 -13.61
CA VAL A 162 -3.20 13.83 -14.01
C VAL A 162 -2.26 13.76 -12.80
N PHE A 163 -2.41 14.66 -11.83
CA PHE A 163 -1.58 14.69 -10.62
C PHE A 163 -2.04 13.69 -9.54
N THR A 164 -3.27 13.22 -9.61
CA THR A 164 -3.83 12.26 -8.64
C THR A 164 -3.06 10.93 -8.59
N PRO A 165 -2.80 10.21 -9.70
CA PRO A 165 -2.14 8.91 -9.64
C PRO A 165 -0.72 8.95 -9.03
N PRO A 166 0.16 9.91 -9.37
CA PRO A 166 1.45 10.06 -8.70
C PRO A 166 1.31 10.31 -7.19
N LEU A 167 0.35 11.15 -6.78
CA LEU A 167 0.13 11.47 -5.37
C LEU A 167 -0.35 10.25 -4.57
N VAL A 168 -1.27 9.47 -5.16
CA VAL A 168 -1.73 8.19 -4.61
C VAL A 168 -0.57 7.19 -4.50
N ALA A 169 0.33 7.14 -5.48
CA ALA A 169 1.50 6.27 -5.42
C ALA A 169 2.45 6.66 -4.28
N VAL A 170 2.71 7.95 -4.09
CA VAL A 170 3.49 8.46 -2.94
C VAL A 170 2.78 8.14 -1.62
N PHE A 171 1.46 8.31 -1.58
CA PHE A 171 0.65 7.99 -0.40
C PHE A 171 0.70 6.51 -0.03
N ILE A 172 0.79 5.58 -1.00
CA ILE A 172 0.96 4.15 -0.75
C ILE A 172 2.40 3.82 -0.31
N MET A 173 3.39 4.50 -0.89
CA MET A 173 4.80 4.30 -0.56
C MET A 173 5.12 4.68 0.90
N LEU A 174 4.56 5.77 1.40
CA LEU A 174 4.80 6.24 2.78
C LEU A 174 4.51 5.16 3.85
N PRO A 175 3.28 4.63 3.99
CA PRO A 175 2.97 3.61 4.99
C PRO A 175 3.69 2.29 4.73
N ALA A 176 4.08 1.97 3.50
CA ALA A 176 4.90 0.80 3.20
C ALA A 176 6.33 0.94 3.77
N ILE A 177 6.96 2.10 3.58
CA ILE A 177 8.30 2.39 4.12
C ILE A 177 8.23 2.48 5.65
N PHE A 178 7.27 3.21 6.21
CA PHE A 178 7.08 3.32 7.65
C PHE A 178 6.74 1.98 8.29
N GLY A 179 5.82 1.23 7.70
CA GLY A 179 5.44 -0.10 8.19
C GLY A 179 6.62 -1.06 8.16
N CYS A 180 7.49 -0.95 7.17
CA CYS A 180 8.72 -1.73 7.11
C CYS A 180 9.75 -1.32 8.18
N TRP A 181 9.97 -0.02 8.37
CA TRP A 181 10.80 0.50 9.46
C TRP A 181 10.29 0.02 10.82
N ILE A 182 8.98 0.08 11.05
CA ILE A 182 8.34 -0.42 12.26
C ILE A 182 8.50 -1.94 12.37
N ALA A 183 8.33 -2.71 11.30
CA ALA A 183 8.51 -4.16 11.33
C ALA A 183 9.96 -4.57 11.65
N VAL A 184 10.96 -3.89 11.08
CA VAL A 184 12.38 -4.12 11.37
C VAL A 184 12.73 -3.66 12.79
N ALA A 185 12.26 -2.49 13.21
CA ALA A 185 12.42 -2.02 14.58
C ALA A 185 11.80 -3.03 15.55
N MET A 186 10.57 -3.46 15.30
CA MET A 186 9.85 -4.43 16.10
C MET A 186 10.58 -5.77 16.15
N ALA A 187 11.19 -6.23 15.05
CA ALA A 187 12.01 -7.44 15.05
C ALA A 187 13.35 -7.30 15.79
N ARG A 188 13.99 -6.12 15.70
CA ARG A 188 15.22 -5.81 16.43
C ARG A 188 14.97 -5.61 17.92
N PHE A 189 13.80 -5.07 18.26
CA PHE A 189 13.34 -4.84 19.63
C PHE A 189 12.48 -6.00 20.16
N LEU A 190 12.36 -7.10 19.41
CA LEU A 190 11.75 -8.35 19.89
C LEU A 190 12.70 -9.15 20.78
N ASP A 191 13.56 -8.46 21.54
CA ASP A 191 13.89 -8.90 22.88
C ASP A 191 12.72 -8.48 23.79
N ARG A 192 12.01 -9.50 24.27
CA ARG A 192 10.70 -9.52 24.97
C ARG A 192 10.39 -8.36 25.96
N SER A 193 11.38 -7.65 26.47
CA SER A 193 11.24 -6.57 27.48
C SER A 193 10.95 -5.19 26.88
N LEU A 194 11.43 -4.89 25.66
CA LEU A 194 11.30 -3.56 25.07
C LEU A 194 9.91 -3.34 24.46
N PHE A 195 9.26 -4.40 23.95
CA PHE A 195 7.87 -4.34 23.46
C PHE A 195 6.88 -3.89 24.53
N GLN A 196 7.01 -4.41 25.76
CA GLN A 196 6.17 -3.96 26.87
C GLN A 196 6.46 -2.51 27.23
N ALA A 197 7.72 -2.09 27.25
CA ALA A 197 8.09 -0.70 27.55
C ALA A 197 7.60 0.29 26.49
N THR A 198 7.77 0.01 25.19
CA THR A 198 7.33 0.91 24.11
C THR A 198 5.82 0.90 23.92
N ALA A 199 5.15 -0.24 24.08
CA ALA A 199 3.68 -0.29 24.03
C ALA A 199 3.06 0.48 25.20
N VAL A 200 3.64 0.36 26.41
CA VAL A 200 3.22 1.15 27.58
C VAL A 200 3.53 2.63 27.38
N LEU A 201 4.69 3.00 26.83
CA LEU A 201 5.03 4.40 26.53
C LEU A 201 4.10 5.01 25.47
N LEU A 202 3.77 4.27 24.42
CA LEU A 202 2.83 4.73 23.39
C LEU A 202 1.39 4.82 23.93
N LEU A 203 0.95 3.87 24.76
CA LEU A 203 -0.33 3.96 25.47
C LEU A 203 -0.37 5.17 26.41
N LEU A 204 0.71 5.42 27.16
CA LEU A 204 0.83 6.58 28.04
C LEU A 204 0.86 7.90 27.27
N ALA A 205 1.58 7.95 26.14
CA ALA A 205 1.62 9.11 25.26
C ALA A 205 0.25 9.38 24.61
N MET A 206 -0.47 8.32 24.22
CA MET A 206 -1.82 8.43 23.65
C MET A 206 -2.83 8.89 24.72
N CYS A 207 -2.77 8.33 25.94
CA CYS A 207 -3.57 8.80 27.07
C CYS A 207 -3.25 10.26 27.45
N TYR A 208 -1.98 10.66 27.37
CA TYR A 208 -1.55 12.03 27.64
C TYR A 208 -2.06 13.00 26.56
N ALA A 209 -1.92 12.65 25.29
CA ALA A 209 -2.42 13.46 24.18
C ALA A 209 -3.95 13.61 24.23
N VAL A 210 -4.68 12.54 24.57
CA VAL A 210 -6.12 12.58 24.78
C VAL A 210 -6.48 13.46 25.98
N LYS A 211 -5.73 13.38 27.09
CA LYS A 211 -5.93 14.29 28.24
C LYS A 211 -5.69 15.75 27.87
N VAL A 212 -4.62 16.05 27.14
CA VAL A 212 -4.29 17.43 26.70
C VAL A 212 -5.34 17.96 25.74
N TYR A 213 -5.95 17.10 24.92
CA TYR A 213 -7.03 17.50 24.00
C TYR A 213 -8.41 17.61 24.68
N LEU A 214 -8.62 16.96 25.83
CA LEU A 214 -9.86 17.01 26.63
C LEU A 214 -9.83 18.02 27.79
N GLN A 215 -8.70 18.67 28.07
CA GLN A 215 -8.67 19.79 29.00
C GLN A 215 -9.03 21.08 28.22
N PRO A 216 -10.17 21.74 28.51
CA PRO A 216 -10.59 22.95 27.82
C PRO A 216 -9.68 24.15 28.10
#